data_AF-A0A841FHE7-F1
#
_entry.id   AF-A0A841FHE7-F1
#
_cell.length_a   1.000
_cell.length_b   1.000
_cell.length_c   1.000
_cell.angle_alpha   90.00
_cell.angle_beta   90.00
_cell.angle_gamma   90.00
#
_symmetry.space_group_name_H-M   'P 1'
#
loop_
_entity.id
_entity.type
_entity.pdbx_description
1 polymer ?
#
loop_
_entity_poly.entity_id
_entity_poly.type
_entity_poly.pdbx_seq_one_letter_code
_entity_poly.pdbx_strand_id
1 'polypeptide(L)'
;MNFKKTWLIVGTFALGFSLMGSAASAETNSEKVADIQINASDIQFYNVLPGKSAEVKEKALIEHKDAINLVENQLNKDGIAIKTDLDNVEYQKYVLSLGTSFELFSAEDMKKIVEYVKFIDWYENYELNVQLKTYQNKLRNNVTLSNAELTELNGLLPIPSDAPSTAPSTDNNETTTSSETNFDSFATDEVSTLATSANGYDNIAARDYAYSWWNKRNPTYSTYYAEKEGCNVANSSCWSKWNDCTNFVSQAIYAGGMKFRTGSHVTADDAWKFGPLMPTHTWGGAQNFYKHWSQRAGVASSVTALQTGDAVNADFGADGHVDHTAIITKNTGNNNNNKFLTQHTTDKKETSTLQDWYTAGYKVYGYEMDKATNTGN
;
A
#
# COMPACT_ATOMS: atom_id res chain seq x y z
N MET A 1 -73.45 8.20 -9.35
CA MET A 1 -74.44 7.88 -10.40
C MET A 1 -73.67 7.71 -11.71
N ASN A 2 -73.83 6.54 -12.34
CA ASN A 2 -73.44 6.13 -13.69
C ASN A 2 -71.96 6.03 -14.12
N PHE A 3 -71.50 4.78 -14.05
CA PHE A 3 -70.58 4.10 -14.96
C PHE A 3 -70.86 4.37 -16.46
N LYS A 4 -69.82 4.25 -17.30
CA LYS A 4 -69.87 3.37 -18.48
C LYS A 4 -68.47 2.92 -18.93
N LYS A 5 -68.30 1.59 -18.91
CA LYS A 5 -67.28 0.82 -19.64
C LYS A 5 -67.60 0.83 -21.14
N THR A 6 -66.58 0.68 -21.99
CA THR A 6 -66.75 0.00 -23.27
C THR A 6 -65.51 -0.85 -23.55
N TRP A 7 -65.74 -2.15 -23.67
CA TRP A 7 -64.82 -3.14 -24.21
C TRP A 7 -65.20 -3.35 -25.68
N LEU A 8 -64.21 -3.55 -26.56
CA LEU A 8 -64.40 -4.41 -27.73
C LEU A 8 -63.12 -5.20 -28.00
N ILE A 9 -63.35 -6.42 -28.47
CA ILE A 9 -62.50 -7.62 -28.44
C ILE A 9 -62.11 -7.97 -29.89
N VAL A 10 -60.85 -8.42 -30.04
CA VAL A 10 -60.28 -9.38 -31.02
C VAL A 10 -60.12 -8.98 -32.49
N GLY A 11 -58.86 -9.05 -32.90
CA GLY A 11 -58.42 -9.37 -34.26
C GLY A 11 -57.11 -10.16 -34.20
N THR A 12 -57.23 -11.48 -34.29
CA THR A 12 -56.16 -12.49 -34.27
C THR A 12 -55.30 -12.40 -35.53
N PHE A 13 -53.97 -12.39 -35.39
CA PHE A 13 -53.08 -12.95 -36.40
C PHE A 13 -51.99 -13.76 -35.70
N ALA A 14 -52.15 -15.08 -35.79
CA ALA A 14 -51.15 -16.07 -35.46
C ALA A 14 -50.20 -16.21 -36.64
N LEU A 15 -48.90 -16.16 -36.38
CA LEU A 15 -47.87 -16.79 -37.19
C LEU A 15 -47.01 -17.60 -36.23
N GLY A 16 -47.28 -18.90 -36.18
CA GLY A 16 -46.40 -19.89 -35.58
C GLY A 16 -45.50 -20.48 -36.65
N PHE A 17 -44.22 -20.62 -36.34
CA PHE A 17 -43.29 -21.64 -36.84
C PHE A 17 -42.25 -21.83 -35.74
N SER A 18 -42.45 -22.85 -34.90
CA SER A 18 -41.82 -24.18 -34.95
C SER A 18 -40.53 -24.26 -34.13
N LEU A 19 -40.67 -24.83 -32.94
CA LEU A 19 -39.61 -25.48 -32.19
C LEU A 19 -38.89 -26.51 -33.07
N MET A 20 -37.56 -26.44 -33.15
CA MET A 20 -36.67 -27.62 -33.15
C MET A 20 -35.20 -27.19 -33.06
N GLY A 21 -34.53 -27.66 -32.01
CA GLY A 21 -33.17 -28.20 -32.08
C GLY A 21 -32.00 -27.24 -32.31
N SER A 22 -31.45 -26.71 -31.21
CA SER A 22 -30.09 -27.03 -30.76
C SER A 22 -29.75 -26.12 -29.59
N ALA A 23 -29.87 -26.66 -28.39
CA ALA A 23 -29.20 -26.10 -27.23
C ALA A 23 -27.70 -26.31 -27.44
N ALA A 24 -27.05 -25.39 -28.14
CA ALA A 24 -25.62 -25.19 -27.98
C ALA A 24 -25.45 -24.63 -26.57
N SER A 25 -25.11 -25.51 -25.64
CA SER A 25 -24.53 -25.10 -24.37
C SER A 25 -23.37 -24.19 -24.72
N ALA A 26 -23.49 -22.91 -24.40
CA ALA A 26 -22.33 -22.11 -24.15
C ALA A 26 -21.66 -22.78 -22.95
N GLU A 27 -20.72 -23.68 -23.23
CA GLU A 27 -19.70 -24.05 -22.27
C GLU A 27 -19.03 -22.73 -21.91
N THR A 28 -19.46 -22.17 -20.78
CA THR A 28 -18.62 -21.28 -20.01
C THR A 28 -17.36 -22.08 -19.77
N ASN A 29 -16.33 -21.79 -20.55
CA ASN A 29 -14.99 -22.24 -20.28
C ASN A 29 -14.61 -21.56 -18.97
N SER A 30 -15.00 -22.16 -17.85
CA SER A 30 -14.42 -21.85 -16.57
C SER A 30 -12.99 -22.32 -16.74
N GLU A 31 -12.11 -21.39 -17.14
CA GLU A 31 -10.69 -21.62 -17.00
C GLU A 31 -10.49 -22.14 -15.59
N LYS A 32 -10.04 -23.39 -15.51
CA LYS A 32 -9.61 -24.00 -14.26
C LYS A 32 -8.58 -23.05 -13.68
N VAL A 33 -8.99 -22.29 -12.68
CA VAL A 33 -8.07 -21.62 -11.77
C VAL A 33 -7.13 -22.72 -11.31
N ALA A 34 -5.83 -22.57 -11.58
CA ALA A 34 -4.86 -23.45 -10.97
C ALA A 34 -5.03 -23.27 -9.46
N ASP A 35 -5.60 -24.27 -8.78
CA ASP A 35 -5.73 -24.26 -7.33
C ASP A 35 -4.34 -24.02 -6.76
N ILE A 36 -4.12 -22.84 -6.17
CA ILE A 36 -2.90 -22.53 -5.42
C ILE A 36 -2.93 -23.47 -4.21
N GLN A 37 -2.29 -24.62 -4.36
CA GLN A 37 -2.24 -25.63 -3.31
C GLN A 37 -1.11 -25.28 -2.34
N ILE A 38 -1.41 -24.41 -1.37
CA ILE A 38 -0.52 -24.17 -0.22
C ILE A 38 -0.63 -25.33 0.76
N ASN A 39 0.50 -25.92 1.13
CA ASN A 39 0.58 -26.89 2.20
C ASN A 39 0.90 -26.19 3.53
N ALA A 40 0.58 -26.86 4.64
CA ALA A 40 0.90 -26.35 5.98
C ALA A 40 2.41 -26.12 6.22
N SER A 41 3.26 -26.84 5.49
CA SER A 41 4.73 -26.68 5.51
C SER A 41 5.20 -25.40 4.83
N ASP A 42 4.39 -24.83 3.94
CA ASP A 42 4.75 -23.70 3.10
C ASP A 42 4.47 -22.37 3.82
N ILE A 43 3.70 -22.40 4.92
CA ILE A 43 3.43 -21.25 5.78
C ILE A 43 4.68 -20.92 6.59
N GLN A 44 5.32 -19.81 6.20
CA GLN A 44 6.40 -19.18 6.94
C GLN A 44 5.83 -18.25 8.00
N PHE A 45 6.47 -18.22 9.17
CA PHE A 45 6.11 -17.34 10.29
C PHE A 45 7.09 -16.17 10.35
N TYR A 46 6.61 -15.02 10.82
CA TYR A 46 7.47 -13.89 11.15
C TYR A 46 8.40 -14.25 12.31
N ASN A 47 9.58 -13.66 12.29
CA ASN A 47 10.41 -13.65 13.47
C ASN A 47 9.72 -12.80 14.57
N VAL A 48 9.90 -13.16 15.82
CA VAL A 48 9.36 -12.41 16.97
C VAL A 48 10.46 -12.03 17.93
N LEU A 49 10.20 -11.01 18.74
CA LEU A 49 11.08 -10.65 19.84
C LEU A 49 11.23 -11.86 20.80
N PRO A 50 12.41 -12.03 21.45
CA PRO A 50 12.60 -13.13 22.39
C PRO A 50 11.68 -13.01 23.62
N GLY A 51 10.95 -14.09 23.94
CA GLY A 51 10.05 -14.16 25.09
C GLY A 51 8.59 -14.30 24.71
N LYS A 52 7.71 -14.36 25.72
CA LYS A 52 6.25 -14.32 25.50
C LYS A 52 5.80 -12.88 25.26
N SER A 53 4.77 -12.68 24.43
CA SER A 53 4.22 -11.34 24.12
C SER A 53 3.93 -10.51 25.37
N ALA A 54 3.33 -11.11 26.41
CA ALA A 54 3.06 -10.44 27.69
C ALA A 54 4.33 -9.93 28.41
N GLU A 55 5.41 -10.72 28.41
CA GLU A 55 6.69 -10.33 29.04
C GLU A 55 7.37 -9.23 28.22
N VAL A 56 7.33 -9.33 26.90
CA VAL A 56 7.86 -8.31 25.98
C VAL A 56 7.08 -7.00 26.12
N LYS A 57 5.75 -7.05 26.26
CA LYS A 57 4.89 -5.89 26.50
C LYS A 57 5.27 -5.15 27.78
N GLU A 58 5.39 -5.87 28.90
CA GLU A 58 5.76 -5.28 30.19
C GLU A 58 7.13 -4.58 30.13
N LYS A 59 8.11 -5.22 29.49
CA LYS A 59 9.45 -4.66 29.28
C LYS A 59 9.41 -3.40 28.40
N ALA A 60 8.66 -3.44 27.31
CA ALA A 60 8.56 -2.34 26.36
C ALA A 60 7.92 -1.08 26.95
N LEU A 61 6.92 -1.22 27.84
CA LEU A 61 6.32 -0.10 28.55
C LEU A 61 7.33 0.67 29.43
N ILE A 62 8.41 0.01 29.84
CA ILE A 62 9.50 0.63 30.61
C ILE A 62 10.56 1.19 29.65
N GLU A 63 11.03 0.38 28.69
CA GLU A 63 12.14 0.73 27.80
C GLU A 63 11.78 1.87 26.84
N HIS A 64 10.54 1.93 26.36
CA HIS A 64 10.06 2.95 25.42
C HIS A 64 9.22 4.04 26.08
N LYS A 65 9.31 4.21 27.40
CA LYS A 65 8.48 5.17 28.15
C LYS A 65 8.53 6.59 27.59
N ASP A 66 9.71 7.06 27.20
CA ASP A 66 9.87 8.40 26.61
C ASP A 66 9.13 8.52 25.28
N ALA A 67 9.27 7.53 24.40
CA ALA A 67 8.57 7.50 23.11
C ALA A 67 7.06 7.40 23.30
N ILE A 68 6.59 6.59 24.25
CA ILE A 68 5.16 6.48 24.61
C ILE A 68 4.62 7.84 25.05
N ASN A 69 5.34 8.58 25.91
CA ASN A 69 4.90 9.93 26.31
C ASN A 69 4.84 10.90 25.11
N LEU A 70 5.78 10.80 24.17
CA LEU A 70 5.76 11.60 22.94
C LEU A 70 4.54 11.26 22.07
N VAL A 71 4.22 9.97 21.92
CA VAL A 71 3.02 9.49 21.20
C VAL A 71 1.76 9.98 21.88
N GLU A 72 1.64 9.87 23.20
CA GLU A 72 0.49 10.36 23.97
C GLU A 72 0.28 11.87 23.79
N ASN A 73 1.37 12.65 23.82
CA ASN A 73 1.31 14.08 23.56
C ASN A 73 0.84 14.40 22.14
N GLN A 74 1.30 13.62 21.15
CA GLN A 74 0.91 13.80 19.75
C GLN A 74 -0.56 13.39 19.52
N LEU A 75 -1.04 12.29 20.12
CA LEU A 75 -2.46 11.90 20.14
C LEU A 75 -3.36 13.02 20.68
N ASN A 76 -2.97 13.61 21.82
CA ASN A 76 -3.70 14.71 22.43
C ASN A 76 -3.72 15.96 21.53
N LYS A 77 -2.60 16.28 20.88
CA LYS A 77 -2.50 17.39 19.93
C LYS A 77 -3.39 17.18 18.70
N ASP A 78 -3.50 15.94 18.23
CA ASP A 78 -4.36 15.57 17.11
C ASP A 78 -5.84 15.42 17.52
N GLY A 79 -6.15 15.49 18.82
CA GLY A 79 -7.50 15.31 19.34
C GLY A 79 -8.01 13.87 19.24
N ILE A 80 -7.10 12.90 19.19
CA ILE A 80 -7.40 11.47 19.03
C ILE A 80 -7.47 10.79 20.40
N ALA A 81 -8.60 10.19 20.71
CA ALA A 81 -8.87 9.57 22.00
C ALA A 81 -8.54 8.06 22.01
N ILE A 82 -7.30 7.69 21.67
CA ILE A 82 -6.79 6.32 21.78
C ILE A 82 -5.98 6.19 23.06
N LYS A 83 -6.18 5.10 23.80
CA LYS A 83 -5.36 4.80 25.00
C LYS A 83 -4.10 4.05 24.59
N THR A 84 -3.01 4.31 25.32
CA THR A 84 -1.80 3.51 25.24
C THR A 84 -2.10 2.06 25.60
N ASP A 85 -2.10 1.20 24.60
CA ASP A 85 -2.20 -0.24 24.75
C ASP A 85 -1.51 -0.90 23.57
N LEU A 86 -0.38 -1.57 23.83
CA LEU A 86 0.42 -2.23 22.81
C LEU A 86 -0.34 -3.36 22.11
N ASP A 87 -1.43 -3.90 22.68
CA ASP A 87 -2.27 -4.92 22.03
C ASP A 87 -3.44 -4.31 21.26
N ASN A 88 -3.63 -3.00 21.33
CA ASN A 88 -4.68 -2.31 20.59
C ASN A 88 -4.19 -1.98 19.17
N VAL A 89 -4.85 -2.57 18.18
CA VAL A 89 -4.50 -2.42 16.75
C VAL A 89 -4.60 -0.98 16.26
N GLU A 90 -5.54 -0.17 16.78
CA GLU A 90 -5.64 1.25 16.41
C GLU A 90 -4.46 2.05 16.96
N TYR A 91 -4.03 1.75 18.19
CA TYR A 91 -2.84 2.35 18.78
C TYR A 91 -1.57 1.95 18.02
N GLN A 92 -1.40 0.67 17.69
CA GLN A 92 -0.28 0.19 16.88
C GLN A 92 -0.21 0.93 15.52
N LYS A 93 -1.34 0.99 14.79
CA LYS A 93 -1.44 1.72 13.52
C LYS A 93 -1.10 3.20 13.65
N TYR A 94 -1.54 3.84 14.72
CA TYR A 94 -1.18 5.23 14.98
C TYR A 94 0.33 5.38 15.22
N VAL A 95 0.94 4.53 16.04
CA VAL A 95 2.40 4.57 16.25
C VAL A 95 3.14 4.37 14.92
N LEU A 96 2.80 3.34 14.14
CA LEU A 96 3.40 3.08 12.83
C LEU A 96 3.25 4.29 11.87
N SER A 97 2.13 5.02 11.92
CA SER A 97 1.93 6.24 11.12
C SER A 97 2.97 7.33 11.39
N LEU A 98 3.52 7.38 12.59
CA LEU A 98 4.56 8.34 12.97
C LEU A 98 5.92 7.99 12.37
N GLY A 99 6.13 6.75 11.92
CA GLY A 99 7.41 6.28 11.35
C GLY A 99 7.91 7.08 10.15
N THR A 100 7.00 7.74 9.42
CA THR A 100 7.38 8.59 8.28
C THR A 100 7.08 10.08 8.49
N SER A 101 6.74 10.48 9.71
CA SER A 101 6.35 11.85 10.09
C SER A 101 7.51 12.61 10.76
N PHE A 102 8.67 12.62 10.09
CA PHE A 102 9.94 13.13 10.62
C PHE A 102 9.89 14.61 11.06
N GLU A 103 8.96 15.39 10.50
CA GLU A 103 8.81 16.81 10.80
C GLU A 103 8.01 17.12 12.08
N LEU A 104 7.34 16.12 12.67
CA LEU A 104 6.52 16.31 13.86
C LEU A 104 7.34 16.43 15.14
N PHE A 105 8.56 15.89 15.14
CA PHE A 105 9.41 15.75 16.31
C PHE A 105 10.77 16.42 16.10
N SER A 106 11.43 16.77 17.21
CA SER A 106 12.85 17.14 17.14
C SER A 106 13.67 15.94 16.65
N ALA A 107 14.86 16.17 16.07
CA ALA A 107 15.71 15.07 15.59
C ALA A 107 16.04 14.05 16.70
N GLU A 108 16.11 14.48 17.96
CA GLU A 108 16.38 13.59 19.09
C GLU A 108 15.13 12.80 19.51
N ASP A 109 13.97 13.46 19.57
CA ASP A 109 12.71 12.79 19.86
C ASP A 109 12.33 11.81 18.74
N MET A 110 12.61 12.17 17.49
CA MET A 110 12.32 11.32 16.34
C MET A 110 13.11 10.01 16.37
N LYS A 111 14.35 9.99 16.90
CA LYS A 111 15.08 8.72 17.09
C LYS A 111 14.34 7.79 18.04
N LYS A 112 13.83 8.32 19.16
CA LYS A 112 13.03 7.56 20.13
C LYS A 112 11.74 7.03 19.51
N ILE A 113 11.07 7.86 18.70
CA ILE A 113 9.88 7.46 17.94
C ILE A 113 10.22 6.36 16.93
N VAL A 114 11.28 6.50 16.13
CA VAL A 114 11.70 5.48 15.16
C VAL A 114 12.02 4.16 15.86
N GLU A 115 12.77 4.19 16.97
CA GLU A 115 13.05 2.98 17.76
C GLU A 115 11.76 2.32 18.26
N TYR A 116 10.79 3.10 18.71
CA TYR A 116 9.51 2.58 19.18
C TYR A 116 8.61 2.07 18.05
N VAL A 117 8.61 2.73 16.89
CA VAL A 117 7.92 2.28 15.66
C VAL A 117 8.44 0.90 15.26
N LYS A 118 9.76 0.73 15.22
CA LYS A 118 10.38 -0.56 14.91
C LYS A 118 10.05 -1.62 15.95
N PHE A 119 9.97 -1.24 17.22
CA PHE A 119 9.50 -2.16 18.25
C PHE A 119 8.04 -2.59 18.02
N ILE A 120 7.13 -1.66 17.70
CA ILE A 120 5.72 -1.97 17.45
C ILE A 120 5.57 -2.88 16.23
N ASP A 121 6.30 -2.61 15.16
CA ASP A 121 6.33 -3.44 13.96
C ASP A 121 6.77 -4.89 14.29
N TRP A 122 7.87 -5.04 15.02
CA TRP A 122 8.29 -6.36 15.53
C TRP A 122 7.30 -6.99 16.53
N TYR A 123 6.52 -6.19 17.25
CA TYR A 123 5.56 -6.66 18.25
C TYR A 123 4.27 -7.19 17.61
N GLU A 124 3.78 -6.59 16.51
CA GLU A 124 2.59 -7.09 15.82
C GLU A 124 2.77 -8.50 15.25
N ASN A 125 4.01 -8.92 15.00
CA ASN A 125 4.36 -10.28 14.58
C ASN A 125 3.83 -11.39 15.49
N TYR A 126 3.62 -11.14 16.79
CA TYR A 126 3.01 -12.13 17.67
C TYR A 126 1.58 -12.46 17.21
N GLU A 127 0.77 -11.45 16.91
CA GLU A 127 -0.61 -11.64 16.48
C GLU A 127 -0.70 -12.12 15.03
N LEU A 128 0.17 -11.61 14.14
CA LEU A 128 0.30 -12.14 12.77
C LEU A 128 0.60 -13.64 12.79
N ASN A 129 1.51 -14.09 13.66
CA ASN A 129 1.82 -15.51 13.80
C ASN A 129 0.68 -16.33 14.39
N VAL A 130 -0.17 -15.77 15.26
CA VAL A 130 -1.40 -16.43 15.73
C VAL A 130 -2.37 -16.66 14.56
N GLN A 131 -2.55 -15.66 13.69
CA GLN A 131 -3.39 -15.77 12.49
C GLN A 131 -2.83 -16.82 11.52
N LEU A 132 -1.54 -16.75 11.19
CA LEU A 132 -0.85 -17.75 10.35
C LEU A 132 -0.98 -19.16 10.93
N LYS A 133 -0.89 -19.30 12.25
CA LYS A 133 -1.04 -20.60 12.93
C LYS A 133 -2.44 -21.18 12.76
N THR A 134 -3.46 -20.33 12.73
CA THR A 134 -4.85 -20.75 12.49
C THR A 134 -4.98 -21.40 11.11
N TYR A 135 -4.43 -20.78 10.07
CA TYR A 135 -4.41 -21.36 8.71
C TYR A 135 -3.56 -22.63 8.63
N GLN A 136 -2.39 -22.64 9.26
CA GLN A 136 -1.55 -23.82 9.31
C GLN A 136 -2.26 -25.01 9.95
N ASN A 137 -2.99 -24.79 11.05
CA ASN A 137 -3.73 -25.85 11.73
C ASN A 137 -4.90 -26.37 10.88
N LYS A 138 -5.61 -25.50 10.13
CA LYS A 138 -6.64 -25.93 9.16
C LYS A 138 -6.04 -26.88 8.12
N LEU A 139 -4.95 -26.47 7.48
CA LEU A 139 -4.28 -27.28 6.46
C LEU A 139 -3.73 -28.60 7.01
N ARG A 140 -3.14 -28.62 8.22
CA ARG A 140 -2.67 -29.87 8.89
C ARG A 140 -3.80 -30.86 9.17
N ASN A 141 -5.00 -30.36 9.37
CA ASN A 141 -6.20 -31.16 9.58
C ASN A 141 -6.93 -31.48 8.26
N ASN A 142 -6.27 -31.32 7.11
CA ASN A 142 -6.82 -31.54 5.76
C ASN A 142 -8.07 -30.70 5.47
N VAL A 143 -8.19 -29.53 6.09
CA VAL A 143 -9.25 -28.56 5.76
C VAL A 143 -8.80 -27.77 4.54
N THR A 144 -9.59 -27.84 3.47
CA THR A 144 -9.41 -26.97 2.29
C THR A 144 -9.79 -25.55 2.67
N LEU A 145 -8.84 -24.61 2.49
CA LEU A 145 -9.09 -23.19 2.68
C LEU A 145 -10.00 -22.68 1.56
N SER A 146 -10.99 -21.87 1.92
CA SER A 146 -11.77 -21.12 0.95
C SER A 146 -10.90 -20.07 0.25
N ASN A 147 -11.36 -19.56 -0.90
CA ASN A 147 -10.65 -18.49 -1.62
C ASN A 147 -10.44 -17.24 -0.75
N ALA A 148 -11.36 -16.92 0.16
CA ALA A 148 -11.23 -15.81 1.10
C ALA A 148 -10.17 -16.06 2.17
N GLU A 149 -9.99 -17.31 2.61
CA GLU A 149 -8.96 -17.69 3.56
C GLU A 149 -7.57 -17.78 2.92
N LEU A 150 -7.47 -18.31 1.70
CA LEU A 150 -6.22 -18.29 0.92
C LEU A 150 -5.75 -16.86 0.67
N THR A 151 -6.70 -15.96 0.44
CA THR A 151 -6.49 -14.53 0.29
C THR A 151 -5.91 -13.89 1.54
N GLU A 152 -6.53 -14.13 2.69
CA GLU A 152 -6.09 -13.55 3.95
C GLU A 152 -4.71 -14.12 4.32
N LEU A 153 -4.55 -15.43 4.19
CA LEU A 153 -3.25 -16.10 4.35
C LEU A 153 -2.19 -15.48 3.45
N ASN A 154 -2.47 -15.30 2.15
CA ASN A 154 -1.50 -14.71 1.25
C ASN A 154 -1.15 -13.28 1.66
N GLY A 155 -2.10 -12.45 2.10
CA GLY A 155 -1.79 -11.12 2.65
C GLY A 155 -0.89 -11.17 3.89
N LEU A 156 -1.04 -12.19 4.73
CA LEU A 156 -0.30 -12.37 5.98
C LEU A 156 1.11 -12.93 5.79
N LEU A 157 1.43 -13.61 4.69
CA LEU A 157 2.75 -14.25 4.56
C LEU A 157 3.90 -13.23 4.50
N PRO A 158 5.00 -13.45 5.25
CA PRO A 158 6.17 -12.59 5.24
C PRO A 158 6.88 -12.59 3.88
N ILE A 159 7.56 -11.50 3.58
CA ILE A 159 8.54 -11.45 2.50
C ILE A 159 9.76 -12.28 2.91
N PRO A 160 10.28 -13.19 2.05
CA PRO A 160 11.49 -13.94 2.33
C PRO A 160 12.68 -13.03 2.66
N SER A 161 13.52 -13.44 3.63
CA SER A 161 14.64 -12.63 4.10
C SER A 161 15.71 -12.38 3.03
N ASP A 162 15.82 -13.28 2.05
CA ASP A 162 16.71 -13.20 0.88
C ASP A 162 16.08 -12.46 -0.31
N ALA A 163 14.83 -12.00 -0.19
CA ALA A 163 14.19 -11.23 -1.25
C ALA A 163 14.98 -9.92 -1.53
N PRO A 164 15.15 -9.55 -2.81
CA PRO A 164 15.84 -8.32 -3.18
C PRO A 164 15.21 -7.09 -2.53
N SER A 165 16.06 -6.15 -2.13
CA SER A 165 15.66 -4.82 -1.66
C SER A 165 16.49 -3.75 -2.36
N THR A 166 15.99 -2.52 -2.35
CA THR A 166 16.67 -1.40 -2.97
C THR A 166 17.77 -0.89 -2.05
N ALA A 167 19.02 -1.06 -2.47
CA ALA A 167 20.17 -0.57 -1.73
C ALA A 167 20.25 0.97 -1.79
N PRO A 168 20.70 1.64 -0.71
CA PRO A 168 21.03 3.05 -0.78
C PRO A 168 22.13 3.31 -1.83
N SER A 169 22.20 4.53 -2.36
CA SER A 169 23.35 4.96 -3.16
C SER A 169 24.64 4.83 -2.34
N THR A 170 25.70 4.29 -2.94
CA THR A 170 27.02 4.14 -2.31
C THR A 170 27.84 5.43 -2.30
N ASP A 171 27.39 6.47 -3.01
CA ASP A 171 28.08 7.75 -3.14
C ASP A 171 27.68 8.69 -1.99
N ASN A 172 28.18 8.37 -0.79
CA ASN A 172 28.13 9.26 0.37
C ASN A 172 29.11 10.41 0.20
N ASN A 173 28.84 11.39 -0.68
CA ASN A 173 29.44 12.70 -0.52
C ASN A 173 28.55 13.54 0.41
N GLU A 174 28.72 13.31 1.71
CA GLU A 174 28.50 14.38 2.69
C GLU A 174 29.48 15.50 2.36
N THR A 175 29.01 16.64 1.89
CA THR A 175 29.80 17.87 1.95
C THR A 175 28.92 19.05 2.31
N THR A 176 28.76 19.23 3.62
CA THR A 176 28.59 20.54 4.23
C THR A 176 29.92 21.29 4.18
N THR A 177 30.13 22.12 3.16
CA THR A 177 30.89 23.38 3.31
C THR A 177 30.58 24.32 2.15
N SER A 178 30.01 25.47 2.50
CA SER A 178 29.97 26.68 1.71
C SER A 178 31.37 27.04 1.20
N SER A 179 31.55 27.10 -0.12
CA SER A 179 32.58 27.94 -0.73
C SER A 179 32.05 28.52 -2.03
N GLU A 180 31.92 29.84 -2.03
CA GLU A 180 31.63 30.65 -3.20
C GLU A 180 32.70 30.41 -4.26
N THR A 181 32.33 29.84 -5.39
CA THR A 181 33.00 30.11 -6.66
C THR A 181 31.95 30.25 -7.75
N ASN A 182 31.96 31.42 -8.40
CA ASN A 182 31.09 31.80 -9.52
C ASN A 182 31.06 30.71 -10.60
N PHE A 183 29.88 30.15 -10.84
CA PHE A 183 29.55 29.49 -12.10
C PHE A 183 28.31 30.17 -12.68
N ASP A 184 28.57 31.17 -13.51
CA ASP A 184 27.58 31.80 -14.38
C ASP A 184 27.27 30.84 -15.53
N SER A 185 26.27 29.98 -15.35
CA SER A 185 25.41 29.50 -16.44
C SER A 185 24.16 28.84 -15.87
N PHE A 186 23.04 29.55 -15.96
CA PHE A 186 21.64 29.09 -15.94
C PHE A 186 21.44 27.57 -15.82
N ALA A 187 21.42 27.05 -14.59
CA ALA A 187 20.79 25.78 -14.27
C ALA A 187 19.29 26.05 -14.09
N THR A 188 18.52 25.91 -15.16
CA THR A 188 17.08 25.68 -15.03
C THR A 188 16.88 24.36 -14.30
N ASP A 189 15.96 24.33 -13.33
CA ASP A 189 15.41 23.14 -12.71
C ASP A 189 15.28 21.99 -13.74
N GLU A 190 16.21 21.02 -13.74
CA GLU A 190 16.03 19.79 -14.50
C GLU A 190 15.01 18.91 -13.78
N VAL A 191 13.75 19.31 -13.92
CA VAL A 191 12.60 18.42 -13.88
C VAL A 191 12.82 17.41 -15.01
N SER A 192 12.97 16.13 -14.66
CA SER A 192 13.06 15.01 -15.61
C SER A 192 12.11 15.21 -16.80
N THR A 193 12.66 15.40 -18.01
CA THR A 193 11.91 15.77 -19.22
C THR A 193 11.42 14.59 -20.05
N LEU A 194 11.25 13.41 -19.45
CA LEU A 194 10.53 12.31 -20.10
C LEU A 194 9.11 12.30 -19.56
N ALA A 195 8.14 12.64 -20.41
CA ALA A 195 6.71 12.68 -20.04
C ALA A 195 5.98 11.37 -20.40
N THR A 196 6.59 10.43 -21.11
CA THR A 196 5.98 9.10 -21.31
C THR A 196 7.10 8.12 -21.65
N SER A 197 7.23 7.06 -20.86
CA SER A 197 8.19 5.99 -21.06
C SER A 197 7.73 4.99 -22.13
N ALA A 198 8.62 4.09 -22.55
CA ALA A 198 8.36 3.13 -23.63
C ALA A 198 7.18 2.18 -23.33
N ASN A 199 6.88 1.91 -22.05
CA ASN A 199 5.72 1.12 -21.66
C ASN A 199 4.42 1.95 -21.65
N GLY A 200 4.45 3.24 -21.98
CA GLY A 200 3.28 4.13 -21.97
C GLY A 200 2.97 4.75 -20.59
N TYR A 201 3.82 4.56 -19.58
CA TYR A 201 3.71 5.21 -18.28
C TYR A 201 4.24 6.65 -18.35
N ASP A 202 3.39 7.60 -17.99
CA ASP A 202 3.68 9.02 -17.79
C ASP A 202 3.97 9.28 -16.31
N ASN A 203 5.25 9.32 -15.99
CA ASN A 203 5.73 9.56 -14.63
C ASN A 203 5.47 11.00 -14.15
N ILE A 204 5.31 11.96 -15.07
CA ILE A 204 4.99 13.35 -14.76
C ILE A 204 3.50 13.49 -14.41
N ALA A 205 2.61 12.82 -15.13
CA ALA A 205 1.19 12.75 -14.79
C ALA A 205 0.98 12.05 -13.43
N ALA A 206 1.75 11.01 -13.11
CA ALA A 206 1.72 10.38 -11.79
C ALA A 206 2.13 11.36 -10.68
N ARG A 207 3.23 12.11 -10.88
CA ARG A 207 3.64 13.19 -9.96
C ARG A 207 2.56 14.25 -9.81
N ASP A 208 2.00 14.73 -10.91
CA ASP A 208 1.03 15.84 -10.90
C ASP A 208 -0.27 15.42 -10.21
N TYR A 209 -0.65 14.14 -10.34
CA TYR A 209 -1.71 13.56 -9.54
C TYR A 209 -1.36 13.61 -8.05
N ALA A 210 -0.18 13.12 -7.67
CA ALA A 210 0.27 13.14 -6.28
C ALA A 210 0.28 14.57 -5.71
N TYR A 211 0.80 15.55 -6.45
CA TYR A 211 0.75 16.97 -6.07
C TYR A 211 -0.65 17.55 -5.96
N SER A 212 -1.61 17.02 -6.72
CA SER A 212 -2.99 17.48 -6.67
C SER A 212 -3.73 16.91 -5.46
N TRP A 213 -3.34 15.74 -4.97
CA TRP A 213 -4.09 14.98 -3.96
C TRP A 213 -3.34 14.72 -2.64
N TRP A 214 -2.08 15.12 -2.48
CA TRP A 214 -1.30 14.82 -1.27
C TRP A 214 -1.94 15.23 0.07
N ASN A 215 -2.85 16.21 0.07
CA ASN A 215 -3.55 16.74 1.26
C ASN A 215 -5.08 16.63 1.19
N LYS A 216 -5.61 15.73 0.35
CA LYS A 216 -7.05 15.46 0.23
C LYS A 216 -7.32 14.11 -0.42
N ARG A 217 -8.51 13.54 -0.22
CA ARG A 217 -8.87 12.23 -0.81
C ARG A 217 -9.69 12.42 -2.08
N ASN A 218 -9.32 11.70 -3.14
CA ASN A 218 -10.12 11.68 -4.37
C ASN A 218 -11.38 10.84 -4.15
N PRO A 219 -12.58 11.45 -4.18
CA PRO A 219 -13.82 10.71 -3.89
C PRO A 219 -14.05 9.52 -4.82
N THR A 220 -13.55 9.57 -6.06
CA THR A 220 -13.64 8.46 -7.02
C THR A 220 -13.01 7.18 -6.48
N TYR A 221 -11.92 7.28 -5.73
CA TYR A 221 -11.12 6.13 -5.29
C TYR A 221 -11.19 5.85 -3.79
N SER A 222 -11.79 6.75 -3.02
CA SER A 222 -11.78 6.69 -1.56
C SER A 222 -13.15 6.43 -0.93
N THR A 223 -14.24 6.48 -1.70
CA THR A 223 -15.60 6.26 -1.18
C THR A 223 -15.75 4.90 -0.50
N TYR A 224 -15.26 3.82 -1.13
CA TYR A 224 -15.32 2.46 -0.57
C TYR A 224 -14.72 2.38 0.84
N TYR A 225 -13.52 2.96 1.03
CA TYR A 225 -12.82 2.92 2.31
C TYR A 225 -13.49 3.80 3.35
N ALA A 226 -13.92 5.01 2.96
CA ALA A 226 -14.68 5.90 3.84
C ALA A 226 -15.98 5.26 4.34
N GLU A 227 -16.74 4.60 3.45
CA GLU A 227 -17.97 3.90 3.81
C GLU A 227 -17.72 2.74 4.77
N LYS A 228 -16.61 2.00 4.59
CA LYS A 228 -16.20 0.95 5.53
C LYS A 228 -15.94 1.48 6.93
N GLU A 229 -15.37 2.67 7.05
CA GLU A 229 -15.17 3.37 8.32
C GLU A 229 -16.42 4.13 8.81
N GLY A 230 -17.58 3.91 8.17
CA GLY A 230 -18.84 4.57 8.49
C GLY A 230 -18.78 6.09 8.36
N CYS A 231 -17.98 6.60 7.41
CA CYS A 231 -17.78 8.03 7.18
C CYS A 231 -17.94 8.44 5.72
N ASN A 232 -17.94 9.76 5.49
CA ASN A 232 -18.02 10.34 4.16
C ASN A 232 -16.70 11.01 3.82
N VAL A 233 -16.07 10.60 2.72
CA VAL A 233 -14.77 11.11 2.26
C VAL A 233 -14.74 12.62 2.02
N ALA A 234 -15.89 13.25 1.76
CA ALA A 234 -15.99 14.70 1.62
C ALA A 234 -15.77 15.44 2.96
N ASN A 235 -15.87 14.76 4.09
CA ASN A 235 -15.53 15.31 5.40
C ASN A 235 -14.07 14.99 5.74
N SER A 236 -13.23 16.02 5.94
CA SER A 236 -11.81 15.81 6.23
C SER A 236 -11.55 15.06 7.54
N SER A 237 -12.49 15.07 8.50
CA SER A 237 -12.36 14.25 9.71
C SER A 237 -12.52 12.74 9.46
N CYS A 238 -12.97 12.34 8.26
CA CYS A 238 -13.01 10.94 7.82
C CYS A 238 -11.61 10.44 7.43
N TRP A 239 -10.71 11.32 7.02
CA TRP A 239 -9.43 10.93 6.44
C TRP A 239 -8.49 10.27 7.44
N SER A 240 -8.56 10.65 8.72
CA SER A 240 -7.76 10.05 9.79
C SER A 240 -8.30 8.72 10.30
N LYS A 241 -9.43 8.21 9.77
CA LYS A 241 -10.03 6.96 10.23
C LYS A 241 -9.40 5.71 9.60
N TRP A 242 -8.58 5.88 8.58
CA TRP A 242 -7.94 4.76 7.88
C TRP A 242 -6.62 5.20 7.27
N ASN A 243 -5.68 4.27 7.15
CA ASN A 243 -4.42 4.50 6.46
C ASN A 243 -4.64 4.27 4.95
N ASP A 244 -4.29 5.26 4.13
CA ASP A 244 -4.54 5.24 2.68
C ASP A 244 -3.29 5.43 1.82
N CYS A 245 -2.10 5.21 2.40
CA CYS A 245 -0.80 5.33 1.72
C CYS A 245 -0.76 4.63 0.36
N THR A 246 -1.09 3.35 0.32
CA THR A 246 -1.10 2.54 -0.90
C THR A 246 -2.22 2.92 -1.86
N ASN A 247 -3.41 3.25 -1.34
CA ASN A 247 -4.52 3.70 -2.17
C ASN A 247 -4.17 5.01 -2.90
N PHE A 248 -3.50 5.94 -2.21
CA PHE A 248 -3.01 7.19 -2.82
C PHE A 248 -1.96 6.92 -3.91
N VAL A 249 -0.95 6.11 -3.60
CA VAL A 249 0.12 5.78 -4.57
C VAL A 249 -0.44 5.04 -5.78
N SER A 250 -1.37 4.10 -5.58
CA SER A 250 -2.02 3.38 -6.67
C SER A 250 -2.79 4.32 -7.61
N GLN A 251 -3.47 5.34 -7.06
CA GLN A 251 -4.13 6.35 -7.87
C GLN A 251 -3.14 7.19 -8.68
N ALA A 252 -2.02 7.58 -8.10
CA ALA A 252 -0.97 8.34 -8.80
C ALA A 252 -0.40 7.52 -9.97
N ILE A 253 -0.06 6.25 -9.74
CA ILE A 253 0.42 5.34 -10.77
C ILE A 253 -0.62 5.15 -11.88
N TYR A 254 -1.90 4.99 -11.51
CA TYR A 254 -2.98 4.86 -12.49
C TYR A 254 -3.16 6.14 -13.33
N ALA A 255 -3.07 7.32 -12.70
CA ALA A 255 -3.11 8.61 -13.39
C ALA A 255 -1.90 8.80 -14.32
N GLY A 256 -0.76 8.19 -13.99
CA GLY A 256 0.38 8.03 -14.89
C GLY A 256 0.15 7.07 -16.06
N GLY A 257 -1.07 6.57 -16.28
CA GLY A 257 -1.41 5.76 -17.47
C GLY A 257 -1.14 4.26 -17.33
N MET A 258 -0.72 3.81 -16.16
CA MET A 258 -0.55 2.39 -15.86
C MET A 258 -1.89 1.64 -15.90
N LYS A 259 -1.98 0.58 -16.68
CA LYS A 259 -3.22 -0.18 -16.87
C LYS A 259 -3.54 -1.06 -15.67
N PHE A 260 -4.83 -1.18 -15.38
CA PHE A 260 -5.35 -2.15 -14.43
C PHE A 260 -5.00 -3.58 -14.83
N ARG A 261 -4.89 -4.44 -13.81
CA ARG A 261 -4.88 -5.88 -13.96
C ARG A 261 -6.06 -6.47 -13.22
N THR A 262 -6.91 -7.20 -13.92
CA THR A 262 -8.04 -7.87 -13.29
C THR A 262 -7.57 -8.99 -12.36
N GLY A 263 -6.49 -9.68 -12.74
CA GLY A 263 -5.96 -10.86 -12.06
C GLY A 263 -6.98 -11.99 -11.97
N SER A 264 -6.63 -13.04 -11.24
CA SER A 264 -7.52 -14.19 -11.03
C SER A 264 -8.68 -13.89 -10.07
N HIS A 265 -8.45 -13.06 -9.05
CA HIS A 265 -9.45 -12.61 -8.09
C HIS A 265 -9.04 -11.27 -7.46
N VAL A 266 -9.98 -10.56 -6.79
CA VAL A 266 -9.73 -9.21 -6.24
C VAL A 266 -8.60 -9.13 -5.21
N THR A 267 -8.14 -10.26 -4.72
CA THR A 267 -7.15 -10.36 -3.65
C THR A 267 -5.88 -11.06 -4.09
N ALA A 268 -5.79 -11.44 -5.36
CA ALA A 268 -4.63 -12.06 -5.94
C ALA A 268 -3.51 -11.03 -6.12
N ASP A 269 -2.26 -11.48 -5.99
CA ASP A 269 -1.10 -10.62 -6.22
C ASP A 269 -0.97 -10.21 -7.70
N ASP A 270 -1.58 -10.93 -8.63
CA ASP A 270 -1.62 -10.57 -10.06
C ASP A 270 -2.72 -9.56 -10.41
N ALA A 271 -3.67 -9.32 -9.51
CA ALA A 271 -4.72 -8.32 -9.65
C ALA A 271 -4.23 -6.97 -9.13
N TRP A 272 -4.55 -5.88 -9.82
CA TRP A 272 -4.36 -4.51 -9.36
C TRP A 272 -5.38 -3.60 -10.06
N LYS A 273 -6.46 -3.27 -9.37
CA LYS A 273 -7.52 -2.41 -9.91
C LYS A 273 -8.33 -1.74 -8.82
N PHE A 274 -8.88 -0.59 -9.16
CA PHE A 274 -9.99 0.00 -8.44
C PHE A 274 -11.31 -0.34 -9.15
N GLY A 275 -12.31 -0.79 -8.40
CA GLY A 275 -13.64 -1.11 -8.95
C GLY A 275 -14.76 -0.67 -8.01
N PRO A 276 -15.98 -0.43 -8.54
CA PRO A 276 -17.08 0.17 -7.79
C PRO A 276 -17.64 -0.72 -6.66
N LEU A 277 -17.37 -2.03 -6.69
CA LEU A 277 -17.77 -2.96 -5.63
C LEU A 277 -16.69 -3.10 -4.55
N MET A 278 -15.45 -3.34 -4.97
CA MET A 278 -14.31 -3.59 -4.09
C MET A 278 -13.01 -3.34 -4.86
N PRO A 279 -12.09 -2.50 -4.34
CA PRO A 279 -10.72 -2.40 -4.84
C PRO A 279 -9.94 -3.69 -4.59
N THR A 280 -8.89 -3.96 -5.37
CA THR A 280 -8.04 -5.11 -5.07
C THR A 280 -7.24 -4.89 -3.79
N HIS A 281 -6.82 -5.97 -3.11
CA HIS A 281 -5.95 -5.83 -1.93
C HIS A 281 -4.65 -5.11 -2.27
N THR A 282 -4.05 -5.45 -3.42
CA THR A 282 -2.86 -4.80 -3.99
C THR A 282 -3.04 -3.32 -4.30
N TRP A 283 -4.27 -2.82 -4.42
CA TRP A 283 -4.56 -1.40 -4.62
C TRP A 283 -4.47 -0.60 -3.31
N GLY A 284 -4.81 -1.22 -2.16
CA GLY A 284 -4.97 -0.52 -0.88
C GLY A 284 -4.06 -0.96 0.26
N GLY A 285 -3.45 -2.14 0.21
CA GLY A 285 -2.59 -2.67 1.27
C GLY A 285 -1.12 -2.67 0.88
N ALA A 286 -0.23 -2.14 1.73
CA ALA A 286 1.19 -1.97 1.42
C ALA A 286 1.92 -3.31 1.19
N GLN A 287 1.70 -4.31 2.06
CA GLN A 287 2.18 -5.68 1.86
C GLN A 287 1.71 -6.30 0.54
N ASN A 288 0.42 -6.17 0.19
CA ASN A 288 -0.10 -6.68 -1.08
C ASN A 288 0.43 -5.90 -2.29
N PHE A 289 0.66 -4.59 -2.15
CA PHE A 289 1.26 -3.76 -3.18
C PHE A 289 2.68 -4.27 -3.51
N TYR A 290 3.49 -4.58 -2.50
CA TYR A 290 4.79 -5.22 -2.72
C TYR A 290 4.66 -6.52 -3.52
N LYS A 291 3.74 -7.42 -3.15
CA LYS A 291 3.58 -8.71 -3.83
C LYS A 291 3.20 -8.55 -5.31
N HIS A 292 2.40 -7.53 -5.64
CA HIS A 292 2.09 -7.19 -7.03
C HIS A 292 3.27 -6.56 -7.77
N TRP A 293 3.81 -5.47 -7.22
CA TRP A 293 4.75 -4.60 -7.93
C TRP A 293 6.15 -5.19 -8.03
N SER A 294 6.58 -5.98 -7.03
CA SER A 294 7.84 -6.75 -7.12
C SER A 294 7.83 -7.75 -8.28
N GLN A 295 6.67 -8.33 -8.62
CA GLN A 295 6.54 -9.23 -9.78
C GLN A 295 6.34 -8.47 -11.10
N ARG A 296 5.60 -7.35 -11.07
CA ARG A 296 5.20 -6.61 -12.27
C ARG A 296 6.30 -5.68 -12.81
N ALA A 297 7.04 -5.04 -11.91
CA ALA A 297 8.12 -4.11 -12.21
C ALA A 297 9.51 -4.65 -11.86
N GLY A 298 9.59 -5.61 -10.93
CA GLY A 298 10.85 -5.94 -10.26
C GLY A 298 11.13 -4.98 -9.10
N VAL A 299 12.05 -5.37 -8.22
CA VAL A 299 12.60 -4.46 -7.20
C VAL A 299 13.88 -3.85 -7.73
N ALA A 300 13.96 -2.52 -7.77
CA ALA A 300 15.13 -1.78 -8.17
C ALA A 300 16.33 -2.14 -7.27
N SER A 301 17.48 -2.44 -7.85
CA SER A 301 18.66 -2.86 -7.08
C SER A 301 19.28 -1.72 -6.26
N SER A 302 19.09 -0.47 -6.67
CA SER A 302 19.65 0.72 -6.01
C SER A 302 18.77 1.95 -6.23
N VAL A 303 18.83 2.89 -5.28
CA VAL A 303 18.21 4.23 -5.36
C VAL A 303 18.58 4.99 -6.64
N THR A 304 19.77 4.74 -7.18
CA THR A 304 20.26 5.36 -8.42
C THR A 304 19.38 5.05 -9.63
N ALA A 305 18.65 3.93 -9.61
CA ALA A 305 17.74 3.53 -10.66
C ALA A 305 16.35 4.18 -10.54
N LEU A 306 16.00 4.70 -9.37
CA LEU A 306 14.70 5.31 -9.13
C LEU A 306 14.63 6.73 -9.66
N GLN A 307 13.42 7.17 -10.04
CA GLN A 307 13.15 8.51 -10.56
C GLN A 307 11.79 9.06 -10.11
N THR A 308 11.50 10.31 -10.48
CA THR A 308 10.17 10.90 -10.30
C THR A 308 9.13 10.01 -10.95
N GLY A 309 8.04 9.74 -10.24
CA GLY A 309 6.93 8.87 -10.63
C GLY A 309 7.09 7.42 -10.19
N ASP A 310 8.25 7.03 -9.65
CA ASP A 310 8.43 5.67 -9.10
C ASP A 310 7.82 5.52 -7.72
N ALA A 311 7.32 4.33 -7.43
CA ALA A 311 6.78 3.97 -6.12
C ALA A 311 7.83 3.27 -5.27
N VAL A 312 7.70 3.42 -3.96
CA VAL A 312 8.59 2.82 -2.97
C VAL A 312 7.79 2.32 -1.78
N ASN A 313 8.21 1.17 -1.24
CA ASN A 313 7.74 0.63 0.02
C ASN A 313 8.80 0.74 1.11
N ALA A 314 8.33 0.88 2.35
CA ALA A 314 9.15 0.76 3.56
C ALA A 314 8.61 -0.37 4.44
N ASP A 315 9.55 -1.21 4.90
CA ASP A 315 9.41 -2.22 5.96
C ASP A 315 10.26 -1.70 7.13
N PHE A 316 9.61 -1.24 8.19
CA PHE A 316 10.22 -0.41 9.23
C PHE A 316 11.18 -1.21 10.10
N GLY A 317 10.76 -2.40 10.52
CA GLY A 317 11.49 -3.35 11.35
C GLY A 317 12.45 -4.25 10.57
N ALA A 318 12.36 -4.26 9.23
CA ALA A 318 13.03 -5.21 8.36
C ALA A 318 12.65 -6.66 8.68
N ASP A 319 11.39 -6.90 9.06
CA ASP A 319 10.88 -8.19 9.52
C ASP A 319 10.15 -9.00 8.43
N GLY A 320 10.00 -8.42 7.23
CA GLY A 320 9.32 -9.01 6.10
C GLY A 320 7.86 -8.58 5.95
N HIS A 321 7.36 -7.68 6.79
CA HIS A 321 6.07 -7.01 6.64
C HIS A 321 6.28 -5.58 6.13
N VAL A 322 5.56 -5.19 5.07
CA VAL A 322 5.65 -3.82 4.53
C VAL A 322 4.58 -2.95 5.18
N ASP A 323 5.04 -1.92 5.88
CA ASP A 323 4.20 -0.96 6.59
C ASP A 323 3.62 0.13 5.70
N HIS A 324 4.42 0.62 4.75
CA HIS A 324 4.12 1.90 4.11
C HIS A 324 4.48 1.96 2.63
N THR A 325 3.74 2.78 1.89
CA THR A 325 3.93 3.02 0.46
C THR A 325 3.99 4.52 0.21
N ALA A 326 4.99 4.98 -0.56
CA ALA A 326 5.12 6.37 -1.01
C ALA A 326 5.44 6.43 -2.51
N ILE A 327 5.35 7.64 -3.08
CA ILE A 327 5.76 7.92 -4.46
C ILE A 327 6.85 9.00 -4.48
N ILE A 328 7.88 8.80 -5.29
CA ILE A 328 8.92 9.81 -5.52
C ILE A 328 8.34 10.87 -6.45
N THR A 329 8.19 12.10 -5.97
CA THR A 329 7.60 13.19 -6.78
C THR A 329 8.62 14.22 -7.24
N LYS A 330 9.79 14.27 -6.60
CA LYS A 330 10.89 15.12 -7.01
C LYS A 330 12.21 14.34 -6.92
N ASN A 331 12.89 14.28 -8.06
CA ASN A 331 14.22 13.70 -8.21
C ASN A 331 15.19 14.82 -8.62
N THR A 332 16.22 15.05 -7.82
CA THR A 332 17.22 16.13 -8.05
C THR A 332 18.63 15.60 -8.31
N GLY A 333 18.79 14.29 -8.44
CA GLY A 333 20.11 13.64 -8.53
C GLY A 333 20.04 12.17 -8.16
N ASN A 334 21.18 11.47 -8.17
CA ASN A 334 21.19 10.00 -8.05
C ASN A 334 21.23 9.48 -6.60
N ASN A 335 21.37 10.35 -5.61
CA ASN A 335 21.52 9.95 -4.20
C ASN A 335 20.20 9.87 -3.45
N ASN A 336 20.24 9.29 -2.25
CA ASN A 336 19.05 9.07 -1.40
C ASN A 336 18.35 10.38 -1.02
N ASN A 337 19.13 11.42 -0.70
CA ASN A 337 18.63 12.75 -0.33
C ASN A 337 18.08 13.54 -1.53
N ASN A 338 18.22 13.02 -2.75
CA ASN A 338 17.66 13.63 -3.94
C ASN A 338 16.28 13.06 -4.32
N LYS A 339 15.82 11.98 -3.65
CA LYS A 339 14.55 11.30 -3.91
C LYS A 339 13.50 11.72 -2.90
N PHE A 340 12.77 12.79 -3.19
CA PHE A 340 11.75 13.36 -2.32
C PHE A 340 10.43 12.61 -2.46
N LEU A 341 9.80 12.34 -1.32
CA LEU A 341 8.61 11.50 -1.22
C LEU A 341 7.36 12.33 -1.02
N THR A 342 6.28 11.95 -1.71
CA THR A 342 4.92 12.38 -1.40
C THR A 342 4.11 11.16 -0.98
N GLN A 343 3.34 11.29 0.08
CA GLN A 343 2.71 10.16 0.76
C GLN A 343 1.49 10.58 1.58
N HIS A 344 0.64 9.61 1.86
CA HIS A 344 -0.51 9.74 2.75
C HIS A 344 -0.21 9.17 4.14
N THR A 345 -1.25 8.92 4.93
CA THR A 345 -1.27 8.61 6.39
C THR A 345 -1.19 9.86 7.25
N THR A 346 -0.12 10.66 7.14
CA THR A 346 -0.04 12.00 7.77
C THR A 346 0.02 13.14 6.76
N ASP A 347 -0.35 12.87 5.49
CA ASP A 347 -0.40 13.78 4.34
C ASP A 347 0.84 14.66 4.19
N LYS A 348 1.80 14.18 3.38
CA LYS A 348 3.10 14.85 3.18
C LYS A 348 3.41 15.03 1.71
N LYS A 349 3.94 16.20 1.38
CA LYS A 349 4.52 16.51 0.09
C LYS A 349 5.96 16.94 0.28
N GLU A 350 6.89 16.05 -0.06
CA GLU A 350 8.33 16.32 -0.17
C GLU A 350 8.98 16.85 1.12
N THR A 351 8.44 16.47 2.29
CA THR A 351 9.03 16.80 3.60
C THR A 351 10.10 15.80 4.02
N SER A 352 10.18 14.66 3.32
CA SER A 352 11.16 13.61 3.54
C SER A 352 11.68 13.08 2.21
N THR A 353 12.81 12.38 2.30
CA THR A 353 13.51 11.73 1.21
C THR A 353 13.76 10.26 1.54
N LEU A 354 14.22 9.48 0.56
CA LEU A 354 14.70 8.12 0.85
C LEU A 354 15.87 8.11 1.85
N GLN A 355 16.66 9.20 1.96
CA GLN A 355 17.69 9.29 2.99
C GLN A 355 17.11 9.15 4.40
N ASP A 356 15.96 9.76 4.67
CA ASP A 356 15.32 9.69 5.98
C ASP A 356 14.89 8.26 6.32
N TRP A 357 14.35 7.52 5.34
CA TRP A 357 13.99 6.11 5.49
C TRP A 357 15.22 5.23 5.76
N TYR A 358 16.31 5.40 5.00
CA TYR A 358 17.53 4.64 5.23
C TYR A 358 18.20 4.99 6.57
N THR A 359 18.19 6.27 6.98
CA THR A 359 18.70 6.71 8.28
C THR A 359 17.88 6.13 9.44
N ALA A 360 16.56 5.98 9.26
CA ALA A 360 15.69 5.28 10.21
C ALA A 360 15.94 3.75 10.25
N GLY A 361 16.73 3.23 9.31
CA GLY A 361 17.08 1.82 9.21
C GLY A 361 15.95 0.97 8.63
N TYR A 362 15.10 1.55 7.79
CA TYR A 362 14.02 0.85 7.10
C TYR A 362 14.57 0.05 5.92
N LYS A 363 13.96 -1.10 5.65
CA LYS A 363 14.20 -1.85 4.43
C LYS A 363 13.29 -1.27 3.33
N VAL A 364 13.90 -0.90 2.20
CA VAL A 364 13.20 -0.19 1.11
C VAL A 364 13.05 -1.09 -0.11
N TYR A 365 11.87 -1.06 -0.74
CA TYR A 365 11.61 -1.73 -2.01
C TYR A 365 11.08 -0.70 -3.02
N GLY A 366 11.91 -0.32 -3.98
CA GLY A 366 11.54 0.60 -5.05
C GLY A 366 11.18 -0.11 -6.34
N TYR A 367 10.27 0.48 -7.12
CA TYR A 367 9.75 -0.09 -8.36
C TYR A 367 9.98 0.90 -9.51
N GLU A 368 10.75 0.50 -10.51
CA GLU A 368 10.98 1.29 -11.73
C GLU A 368 9.73 1.19 -12.62
N MET A 369 8.83 2.16 -12.49
CA MET A 369 7.48 2.09 -13.05
C MET A 369 7.49 2.18 -14.58
N ASP A 370 8.52 2.80 -15.15
CA ASP A 370 8.80 2.89 -16.58
C ASP A 370 9.27 1.55 -17.20
N LYS A 371 9.75 0.62 -16.38
CA LYS A 371 10.12 -0.75 -16.78
C LYS A 371 9.01 -1.77 -16.55
N ALA A 372 7.97 -1.40 -15.82
CA ALA A 372 6.87 -2.30 -15.51
C ALA A 372 6.11 -2.74 -16.76
N THR A 373 5.56 -3.95 -16.72
CA THR A 373 4.65 -4.42 -17.78
C THR A 373 3.33 -3.63 -17.75
N ASN A 374 2.99 -2.96 -18.86
CA ASN A 374 1.83 -2.08 -18.97
C ASN A 374 0.78 -2.55 -19.99
N THR A 375 0.62 -3.87 -20.11
CA THR A 375 -0.50 -4.46 -20.85
C THR A 375 -1.68 -4.60 -19.90
N GLY A 376 -2.84 -4.06 -20.30
CA GLY A 376 -4.10 -4.34 -19.60
C GLY A 376 -4.60 -5.74 -19.94
N ASN A 377 -5.16 -6.43 -18.94
CA ASN A 377 -5.86 -7.70 -19.11
C ASN A 377 -7.30 -7.58 -18.60
#